data_AF-A0A2V8MW40-F1
#
_entry.id   AF-A0A2V8MW40-F1
#
_cell.length_a   1.000
_cell.length_b   1.000
_cell.length_c   1.000
_cell.angle_alpha   90.00
_cell.angle_beta   90.00
_cell.angle_gamma   90.00
#
_symmetry.space_group_name_H-M   'P 1'
#
loop_
_entity.id
_entity.type
_entity.pdbx_description
1 polymer ?
#
loop_
_entity_poly.entity_id
_entity_poly.type
_entity_poly.pdbx_seq_one_letter_code
_entity_poly.pdbx_strand_id
1 'polypeptide(L)' 'MGPHDLVKEENAVRALVVKTTSIFCGLLFAATACARVTASDKTGPVVNTAEGPVTGLVRNGVYEFRGIPYAAPPVGKWR' A
#
# COMPACT_ATOMS: atom_id res chain seq x y z
N MET A 1 -33.06 -36.20 38.58
CA MET A 1 -32.65 -34.89 38.02
C MET A 1 -31.50 -34.39 38.87
N GLY A 2 -30.27 -34.65 38.44
CA GLY A 2 -29.07 -34.42 39.27
C GLY A 2 -28.43 -33.06 38.98
N PRO A 3 -27.68 -32.48 39.93
CA PRO A 3 -26.99 -31.19 39.76
C PRO A 3 -25.94 -31.19 38.64
N HIS A 4 -25.57 -32.36 38.11
CA HIS A 4 -24.65 -32.51 36.98
C HIS A 4 -25.26 -32.12 35.62
N ASP A 5 -26.59 -32.11 35.50
CA ASP A 5 -27.28 -31.78 34.25
C ASP A 5 -27.20 -30.26 33.96
N LEU A 6 -27.27 -29.43 35.02
CA LEU A 6 -27.18 -27.97 34.94
C LEU A 6 -25.77 -27.49 34.57
N VAL A 7 -24.73 -28.20 35.03
CA VAL A 7 -23.33 -27.90 34.71
C VAL A 7 -23.01 -28.19 33.24
N LYS A 8 -23.75 -29.12 32.62
CA LYS A 8 -23.60 -29.44 31.19
C LYS A 8 -24.20 -28.35 30.30
N GLU A 9 -25.32 -27.76 30.73
CA GLU A 9 -26.00 -26.67 30.02
C GLU A 9 -25.20 -25.36 30.06
N GLU A 10 -24.63 -24.97 31.20
CA GLU A 10 -23.81 -23.76 31.29
C GLU A 10 -22.55 -23.84 30.40
N ASN A 11 -21.93 -25.02 30.31
CA ASN A 11 -20.74 -25.24 29.49
C ASN A 11 -21.09 -25.28 27.99
N ALA A 12 -22.26 -25.82 27.63
CA ALA A 12 -22.76 -25.79 26.25
C ALA A 12 -23.10 -24.36 25.81
N VAL A 13 -23.72 -23.56 26.67
CA VAL A 13 -24.03 -22.14 26.39
C VAL A 13 -22.75 -21.33 26.25
N ARG A 14 -21.77 -21.53 27.14
CA ARG A 14 -20.44 -20.89 27.04
C ARG A 14 -19.70 -21.27 25.76
N ALA A 15 -19.69 -22.55 25.40
CA ALA A 15 -19.08 -23.03 24.17
C ALA A 15 -19.77 -22.46 22.91
N LEU A 16 -21.10 -22.33 22.95
CA LEU A 16 -21.87 -21.74 21.86
C LEU A 16 -21.54 -20.25 21.70
N VAL A 17 -21.54 -19.47 22.79
CA VAL A 17 -21.19 -18.04 22.78
C VAL A 17 -19.76 -17.81 22.26
N VAL A 18 -18.77 -18.59 22.70
CA VAL A 18 -17.39 -18.50 22.21
C VAL A 18 -17.31 -18.77 20.70
N LYS A 19 -18.09 -19.73 20.20
CA LYS A 19 -18.12 -20.10 18.78
C LYS A 19 -18.75 -19.01 17.91
N THR A 20 -19.85 -18.38 18.35
CA THR A 20 -20.46 -17.25 17.62
C THR A 20 -19.58 -16.00 17.66
N THR A 21 -18.89 -15.74 18.78
CA THR A 21 -18.01 -14.57 18.93
C THR A 21 -16.74 -14.69 18.07
N SER A 22 -16.20 -15.91 17.95
CA SER A 22 -15.03 -16.20 17.11
C SER A 22 -15.31 -16.09 15.60
N ILE A 23 -16.50 -16.53 15.16
CA ILE A 23 -16.94 -16.41 13.76
C ILE A 23 -17.14 -14.93 13.37
N PHE A 24 -17.71 -14.12 14.27
CA PHE A 24 -17.90 -12.69 14.04
C PHE A 24 -16.57 -11.93 13.95
N CYS A 25 -15.59 -12.30 14.78
CA CYS A 25 -14.25 -11.69 14.76
C CYS A 25 -13.47 -12.04 13.48
N GLY A 26 -13.63 -13.27 12.96
CA GLY A 26 -12.99 -13.69 11.70
C GLY A 26 -13.55 -12.98 10.46
N LEU A 27 -14.85 -12.69 10.42
CA LEU A 27 -15.50 -11.98 9.31
C LEU A 27 -15.15 -10.48 9.28
N LEU A 28 -14.90 -9.85 10.42
CA LEU A 28 -14.42 -8.47 10.50
C LEU A 28 -12.96 -8.30 10.06
N PHE A 29 -12.12 -9.34 10.18
CA PHE A 29 -10.70 -9.29 9.80
C PHE A 29 -10.44 -9.44 8.29
N ALA A 30 -11.36 -10.04 7.54
CA ALA A 30 -11.16 -10.31 6.11
C ALA A 30 -11.38 -9.08 5.20
N ALA A 31 -12.11 -8.07 5.66
CA ALA A 31 -12.45 -6.90 4.85
C ALA A 31 -11.31 -5.85 4.76
N THR A 32 -10.28 -5.95 5.60
CA THR A 32 -9.22 -4.93 5.70
C THR A 32 -8.00 -5.22 4.80
N ALA A 33 -7.95 -6.36 4.13
CA ALA A 33 -6.77 -6.79 3.35
C ALA A 33 -6.66 -6.17 1.95
N CYS A 34 -7.70 -5.49 1.46
CA CYS A 34 -7.66 -4.79 0.17
C CYS A 34 -7.30 -3.31 0.36
N ALA A 35 -6.23 -3.03 1.11
CA ALA A 35 -5.58 -1.73 1.09
C ALA A 35 -4.82 -1.61 -0.25
N ARG A 36 -5.49 -0.96 -1.19
CA ARG A 36 -5.04 -0.56 -2.52
C ARG A 36 -3.58 -0.08 -2.43
N VAL A 37 -2.67 -0.76 -3.14
CA VAL A 37 -1.38 -0.16 -3.50
C VAL A 37 -1.74 1.01 -4.40
N THR A 38 -1.82 2.21 -3.83
CA THR A 38 -1.71 3.40 -4.65
C THR A 38 -0.31 3.32 -5.22
N ALA A 39 -0.22 3.12 -6.54
CA ALA A 39 0.98 3.53 -7.25
C ALA A 39 1.16 4.99 -6.83
N SER A 40 2.11 5.23 -5.94
CA SER A 40 2.48 6.57 -5.56
C SER A 40 2.85 7.22 -6.88
N ASP A 41 2.02 8.16 -7.34
CA ASP A 41 2.33 9.10 -8.41
C ASP A 41 3.57 9.86 -7.95
N LYS A 42 4.72 9.20 -7.98
CA LYS A 42 6.02 9.81 -7.80
C LYS A 42 6.37 10.43 -9.14
N THR A 43 5.53 11.34 -9.60
CA THR A 43 5.93 12.33 -10.58
C THR A 43 7.10 13.05 -9.90
N GLY A 44 8.31 12.73 -10.35
CA GLY A 44 9.52 13.30 -9.76
C GLY A 44 9.54 14.82 -9.88
N PRO A 45 10.49 15.51 -9.23
CA PRO A 45 10.55 16.97 -9.27
C PRO A 45 10.55 17.45 -10.73
N VAL A 46 9.66 18.40 -11.04
CA VAL A 46 9.60 19.03 -12.36
C VAL A 46 10.18 20.43 -12.25
N VAL A 47 11.15 20.74 -13.11
CA VAL A 47 11.77 22.08 -13.19
C VAL A 47 11.50 22.66 -14.57
N ASN A 48 10.97 23.88 -14.61
CA ASN A 48 10.80 24.63 -15.85
C ASN A 48 12.14 25.22 -16.28
N THR A 49 12.57 24.92 -17.51
CA THR A 49 13.77 25.50 -18.13
C THR A 49 13.36 26.38 -19.32
N ALA A 50 14.32 27.07 -19.93
CA ALA A 50 14.07 27.83 -21.16
C ALA A 50 13.52 26.94 -22.30
N GLU A 51 13.96 25.68 -22.36
CA GLU A 51 13.60 24.73 -23.43
C GLU A 51 12.44 23.79 -23.05
N GLY A 52 11.81 24.04 -21.91
CA GLY A 52 10.65 23.30 -21.43
C GLY A 52 10.86 22.61 -20.07
N PRO A 53 9.84 21.88 -19.60
CA PRO A 53 9.89 21.20 -18.31
C PRO A 53 10.78 19.95 -18.36
N VAL A 54 11.57 19.75 -17.31
CA VAL A 54 12.40 18.56 -17.10
C VAL A 54 11.96 17.84 -15.83
N THR A 55 11.70 16.54 -15.94
CA THR A 55 11.38 15.66 -14.82
C THR A 55 12.66 14.99 -14.29
N GLY A 56 12.88 15.10 -12.98
CA GLY A 56 13.98 14.46 -12.26
C GLY A 56 13.51 13.36 -11.31
N LEU A 57 14.37 13.00 -10.37
CA LEU A 57 14.08 12.09 -9.27
C LEU A 57 14.76 12.56 -7.98
N VAL A 58 14.22 12.18 -6.82
CA VAL A 58 14.87 12.45 -5.53
C VAL A 58 15.57 11.18 -5.05
N ARG A 59 16.87 11.23 -4.83
CA ARG A 59 17.68 10.11 -4.31
C ARG A 59 18.59 10.60 -3.19
N ASN A 60 18.54 9.96 -2.03
CA ASN A 60 19.36 10.31 -0.86
C ASN A 60 19.28 11.79 -0.47
N GLY A 61 18.09 12.40 -0.58
CA GLY A 61 17.89 13.83 -0.29
C GLY A 61 18.40 14.79 -1.37
N VAL A 62 18.88 14.28 -2.52
CA VAL A 62 19.38 15.07 -3.64
C VAL A 62 18.41 14.98 -4.82
N TYR A 63 18.20 16.12 -5.50
CA TYR A 63 17.48 16.15 -6.77
C TYR A 63 18.42 15.81 -7.93
N GLU A 64 18.08 14.77 -8.67
CA GLU A 64 18.86 14.31 -9.81
C GLU A 64 18.09 14.49 -11.11
N PHE A 65 18.70 15.18 -12.07
CA PHE A 65 18.20 15.33 -13.43
C PHE A 65 19.29 14.84 -14.39
N ARG A 66 18.99 13.78 -15.16
CA ARG A 66 19.99 13.03 -15.93
C ARG A 66 19.58 13.01 -17.41
N GLY A 67 20.55 13.07 -18.31
CA GLY A 67 20.33 12.94 -19.75
C GLY A 67 19.71 14.18 -20.43
N ILE A 68 19.75 15.35 -19.79
CA ILE A 68 19.28 16.60 -20.41
C ILE A 68 20.24 16.99 -21.55
N PRO A 69 19.77 17.12 -22.80
CA PRO A 69 20.59 17.63 -23.89
C PRO A 69 20.95 19.10 -23.64
N TYR A 70 22.23 19.44 -23.76
CA TYR A 70 22.72 20.82 -23.63
C TYR A 70 23.16 21.43 -24.97
N ALA A 71 23.21 20.59 -26.01
CA ALA A 71 23.61 20.97 -27.34
C ALA A 71 22.91 20.05 -28.35
N ALA A 72 22.91 20.45 -29.61
CA ALA A 72 22.50 19.58 -30.70
C ALA A 72 23.43 18.34 -30.77
N PRO A 73 22.91 17.14 -31.07
CA PRO A 73 23.75 15.95 -31.24
C PRO A 73 24.81 16.16 -32.35
N PRO A 74 26.09 15.77 -32.14
CA PRO A 74 27.18 15.96 -33.10
C PRO A 74 27.12 14.88 -34.21
N VAL A 75 26.11 14.98 -35.08
CA VAL A 75 25.85 14.03 -36.16
C VAL A 75 25.86 14.73 -37.53
N GLY A 76 26.04 13.95 -38.61
CA GLY A 76 26.11 14.47 -39.98
C GLY A 76 27.30 15.42 -40.18
N LYS A 77 27.00 16.66 -40.62
CA LYS A 77 28.00 17.73 -40.86
C LYS A 77 28.75 18.21 -39.61
N TRP A 78 28.31 17.77 -38.42
CA TRP A 78 28.88 18.14 -37.11
C TRP A 78 29.72 17.01 -36.49
N ARG A 79 30.16 16.03 -37.29
CA ARG A 79 31.06 14.94 -36.87
C ARG A 79 32.52 15.32 -37.03
#